data_AF-A0A2D8HYJ2-F1
#
_entry.id   AF-A0A2D8HYJ2-F1
#
_cell.length_a   1.000
_cell.length_b   1.000
_cell.length_c   1.000
_cell.angle_alpha   90.00
_cell.angle_beta   90.00
_cell.angle_gamma   90.00
#
_symmetry.space_group_name_H-M   'P 1'
#
loop_
_entity.id
_entity.type
_entity.pdbx_description
1 polymer ?
#
loop_
_entity_poly.entity_id
_entity_poly.type
_entity_poly.pdbx_seq_one_letter_code
_entity_poly.pdbx_strand_id
1 'polypeptide(L)' 'MRIVFLGGAETVTGSKYLVETDSTRILIDCGLFQGYKWLRRRNWQPLPM' A
#
# COMPACT_ATOMS: atom_id res chain seq x y z
N MET A 1 16.81 6.41 5.29
CA MET A 1 15.36 6.64 5.15
C MET A 1 14.91 6.19 3.77
N ARG A 2 13.93 5.28 3.70
CA ARG A 2 13.36 4.70 2.47
C ARG A 2 11.84 4.74 2.53
N ILE A 3 11.19 4.95 1.39
CA ILE A 3 9.73 4.90 1.26
C ILE A 3 9.38 3.85 0.21
N VAL A 4 8.46 2.94 0.54
CA VAL A 4 7.91 1.92 -0.36
C VAL A 4 6.43 2.18 -0.57
N PHE A 5 6.02 2.28 -1.84
CA PHE A 5 4.64 2.48 -2.26
C PHE A 5 3.95 1.12 -2.38
N LEU A 6 3.09 0.77 -1.42
CA LEU A 6 2.40 -0.52 -1.39
C LEU A 6 1.01 -0.45 -2.04
N GLY A 7 0.45 0.75 -2.22
CA GLY A 7 -0.81 1.00 -2.90
C GLY A 7 -1.06 2.49 -3.14
N GLY A 8 -2.09 2.84 -3.91
CA GLY A 8 -2.33 4.22 -4.35
C GLY A 8 -1.39 4.73 -5.46
N ALA A 9 -0.46 3.91 -5.95
CA ALA A 9 0.32 4.23 -7.15
C ALA A 9 -0.53 3.94 -8.40
N GLU A 10 -0.64 4.92 -9.29
CA GLU A 10 -1.45 4.86 -10.53
C GLU A 10 -2.96 4.60 -10.31
N THR A 11 -3.44 4.76 -9.07
CA THR A 11 -4.85 4.67 -8.70
C THR A 11 -5.14 5.55 -7.50
N VAL A 12 -6.38 6.01 -7.35
CA VAL A 12 -6.80 6.87 -6.23
C VAL A 12 -7.26 6.08 -4.98
N THR A 13 -7.24 4.75 -5.03
CA THR A 13 -7.71 3.87 -3.94
C THR A 13 -6.61 2.95 -3.45
N GLY A 14 -6.73 2.45 -2.22
CA GLY A 14 -5.73 1.56 -1.64
C GLY A 14 -4.46 2.26 -1.15
N SER A 15 -4.55 3.51 -0.68
CA SER A 15 -3.38 4.25 -0.16
C SER A 15 -2.69 3.46 0.94
N LYS A 16 -1.38 3.25 0.77
CA LYS A 16 -0.54 2.50 1.71
C LYS A 16 0.94 2.72 1.41
N TYR A 17 1.69 3.21 2.39
CA TYR A 17 3.12 3.50 2.26
C TYR A 17 3.88 2.93 3.45
N LEU A 18 4.99 2.25 3.20
CA LEU A 18 5.91 1.83 4.25
C LEU A 18 7.08 2.82 4.29
N VAL A 19 7.25 3.49 5.42
CA VAL A 19 8.40 4.36 5.69
C VAL A 19 9.35 3.63 6.62
N GLU A 20 10.58 3.48 6.16
CA GLU A 20 11.63 2.79 6.90
C GLU A 20 12.79 3.75 7.21
N THR A 21 13.18 3.80 8.47
CA THR A 21 14.43 4.38 8.96
C THR A 21 15.32 3.25 9.47
N ASP A 22 16.52 3.59 9.97
CA ASP A 22 17.46 2.59 10.46
C ASP A 22 16.95 1.87 11.73
N SER A 23 16.02 2.49 12.46
CA SER A 23 15.49 1.97 13.74
C SER A 23 13.98 1.74 13.76
N THR A 24 13.23 2.27 12.78
CA THR A 24 11.77 2.27 12.82
C THR A 24 11.17 1.91 11.47
N ARG A 25 10.07 1.16 11.49
CA ARG A 25 9.21 0.91 10.33
C ARG A 25 7.80 1.36 10.64
N ILE A 26 7.26 2.24 9.81
CA ILE A 26 5.93 2.83 9.99
C ILE A 26 5.11 2.57 8.72
N LEU A 27 3.94 1.95 8.91
CA LEU A 27 2.93 1.86 7.87
C LEU A 27 2.03 3.08 7.94
N ILE A 28 2.03 3.90 6.89
CA ILE A 28 1.13 5.04 6.73
C ILE A 28 -0.03 4.59 5.85
N ASP A 29 -1.25 4.83 6.35
CA ASP A 29 -2.52 4.35 5.79
C ASP A 29 -2.66 2.83 5.66
N CYS A 30 -3.92 2.40 5.50
CA CYS A 30 -4.27 1.01 5.19
C CYS A 30 -5.55 1.00 4.36
N GLY A 31 -5.61 1.84 3.33
CA GLY A 31 -6.78 1.95 2.47
C GLY A 31 -7.05 0.66 1.70
N LEU A 32 -8.33 0.38 1.43
CA LEU A 32 -8.75 -0.71 0.54
C LEU A 32 -8.71 -0.24 -0.91
N PHE A 33 -8.34 -1.13 -1.82
CA PHE A 33 -8.53 -0.93 -3.26
C PHE A 33 -10.02 -1.03 -3.60
N GLN A 34 -10.51 -0.11 -4.44
CA GLN A 34 -11.92 -0.03 -4.84
C GLN A 34 -12.06 0.06 -6.37
N GLY A 35 -13.29 0.22 -6.87
CA GLY A 35 -13.56 0.35 -8.30
C GLY A 35 -13.45 -0.97 -9.07
N TYR A 36 -12.60 -1.01 -10.09
CA TYR A 36 -12.45 -2.15 -10.99
C TYR A 36 -12.21 -3.46 -10.24
N LYS A 37 -12.75 -4.57 -10.78
CA LYS A 37 -12.66 -5.90 -10.15
C LYS A 37 -11.22 -6.33 -9.88
N TRP A 38 -10.30 -6.04 -10.79
CA TRP A 38 -8.89 -6.41 -10.65
C TRP A 38 -8.19 -5.64 -9.51
N LEU A 39 -8.54 -4.36 -9.29
CA LEU A 39 -8.07 -3.59 -8.15
C LEU A 39 -8.56 -4.21 -6.83
N ARG A 40 -9.85 -4.49 -6.71
CA ARG A 40 -10.43 -5.09 -5.49
C ARG A 40 -9.86 -6.47 -5.15
N ARG A 41 -9.42 -7.24 -6.15
CA ARG A 41 -8.75 -8.54 -5.93
C ARG A 41 -7.43 -8.41 -5.16
N ARG A 42 -6.75 -7.27 -5.26
CA ARG A 42 -5.50 -7.00 -4.53
C ARG A 42 -5.69 -6.93 -3.01
N ASN A 43 -6.91 -6.64 -2.53
CA ASN A 43 -7.22 -6.64 -1.09
C ASN A 43 -7.05 -8.02 -0.43
N TRP A 44 -7.02 -9.10 -1.22
CA TRP A 44 -6.89 -10.48 -0.75
C TRP A 44 -5.49 -11.06 -0.98
N GLN A 45 -4.58 -10.27 -1.56
CA GLN A 45 -3.20 -10.67 -1.77
C GLN A 45 -2.35 -10.29 -0.56
N PRO A 46 -1.27 -11.05 -0.25
CA PRO A 46 -0.30 -10.61 0.74
C PRO A 46 0.32 -9.27 0.33
N LEU A 47 0.81 -8.53 1.33
CA LEU A 47 1.54 -7.29 1.04
C LEU A 47 2.80 -7.63 0.23
N PRO A 48 3.09 -6.90 -0.86
CA PRO A 48 4.31 -7.09 -1.63
C PRO A 48 5.48 -6.52 -0.82
N MET A 49 6.12 -7.35 -0.01
CA MET A 49 7.31 -7.01 0.79
C MET A 49 8.56 -7.68 0.23
#